data_AF-A0A924TDJ2-F1
#
_entry.id   AF-A0A924TDJ2-F1
#
_cell.length_a   1.000
_cell.length_b   1.000
_cell.length_c   1.000
_cell.angle_alpha   90.00
_cell.angle_beta   90.00
_cell.angle_gamma   90.00
#
_symmetry.space_group_name_H-M   'P 1'
#
loop_
_entity.id
_entity.type
_entity.pdbx_description
1 polymer ?
#
loop_
_entity_poly.entity_id
_entity_poly.type
_entity_poly.pdbx_seq_one_letter_code
_entity_poly.pdbx_strand_id
1 'polypeptide(L)'
;MPTNIKGPAIYLAQFAGDGAPFNTWDSITKWAAGLGYKGVQLPSWDARLIDLKRAASSKTYCDELVGVARDNGVEITELGTHLQGQLVAVHPAYD
;
A
#
# COMPACT_ATOMS: atom_id res chain seq x y z
N MET A 1 -23.50 15.19 -10.29
CA MET A 1 -22.64 13.99 -10.13
C MET A 1 -21.27 14.48 -9.68
N PRO A 2 -20.67 13.93 -8.60
CA PRO A 2 -19.33 14.31 -8.22
C PRO A 2 -18.35 13.93 -9.34
N THR A 3 -17.67 14.92 -9.93
CA THR A 3 -16.71 14.76 -11.03
C THR A 3 -15.30 14.41 -10.55
N ASN A 4 -15.11 14.15 -9.26
CA ASN A 4 -13.81 13.99 -8.62
C ASN A 4 -13.39 12.52 -8.43
N ILE A 5 -14.19 11.55 -8.88
CA ILE A 5 -13.83 10.13 -8.82
C ILE A 5 -12.73 9.88 -9.86
N LYS A 6 -11.53 9.48 -9.39
CA LYS A 6 -10.34 9.29 -10.23
C LYS A 6 -10.16 7.86 -10.77
N GLY A 7 -11.05 6.94 -10.37
CA GLY A 7 -11.01 5.53 -10.76
C GLY A 7 -10.94 4.59 -9.54
N PRO A 8 -10.91 3.27 -9.78
CA PRO A 8 -10.92 2.28 -8.71
C PRO A 8 -9.56 2.17 -8.01
N ALA A 9 -9.60 1.85 -6.72
CA ALA A 9 -8.42 1.51 -5.93
C ALA A 9 -8.53 0.09 -5.36
N ILE A 10 -7.39 -0.54 -5.12
CA ILE A 10 -7.30 -1.90 -4.56
C ILE A 10 -6.51 -1.90 -3.25
N TYR A 11 -6.91 -2.73 -2.29
CA TYR A 11 -6.15 -2.93 -1.08
C TYR A 11 -5.13 -4.06 -1.20
N LEU A 12 -3.84 -3.72 -1.14
CA LEU A 12 -2.76 -4.67 -1.44
C LEU A 12 -2.57 -5.75 -0.37
N ALA A 13 -2.99 -5.51 0.88
CA ALA A 13 -2.84 -6.49 1.96
C ALA A 13 -3.54 -7.83 1.66
N GLN A 14 -4.60 -7.81 0.85
CA GLN A 14 -5.36 -9.01 0.48
C GLN A 14 -4.57 -9.93 -0.47
N PHE A 15 -3.50 -9.41 -1.10
CA PHE A 15 -2.75 -10.11 -2.13
C PHE A 15 -1.28 -10.30 -1.77
N ALA A 16 -0.72 -9.43 -0.92
CA ALA A 16 0.68 -9.44 -0.54
C ALA A 16 1.12 -10.82 0.00
N GLY A 17 2.14 -11.39 -0.64
CA GLY A 17 2.60 -12.76 -0.39
C GLY A 17 4.08 -12.91 -0.76
N ASP A 18 4.66 -14.09 -0.53
CA ASP A 18 6.10 -14.29 -0.72
C ASP A 18 6.48 -14.57 -2.19
N GLY A 19 5.49 -14.88 -3.04
CA GLY A 19 5.67 -15.14 -4.46
C GLY A 19 5.40 -13.93 -5.36
N ALA A 20 6.11 -13.84 -6.48
CA ALA A 20 5.84 -12.84 -7.51
C ALA A 20 4.44 -13.05 -8.14
N PRO A 21 3.73 -11.97 -8.53
CA PRO A 21 4.14 -10.56 -8.46
C PRO A 21 3.83 -9.88 -7.11
N PHE A 22 3.44 -10.62 -6.07
CA PHE A 22 2.87 -10.05 -4.83
C PHE A 22 3.89 -9.76 -3.72
N ASN A 23 5.17 -9.95 -4.01
CA ASN A 23 6.25 -9.97 -3.02
C ASN A 23 7.13 -8.72 -3.00
N THR A 24 6.93 -7.78 -3.92
CA THR A 24 7.66 -6.51 -3.94
C THR A 24 6.75 -5.35 -4.32
N TRP A 25 7.12 -4.14 -3.90
CA TRP A 25 6.38 -2.91 -4.22
C TRP A 25 6.25 -2.66 -5.73
N ASP A 26 7.33 -2.83 -6.49
CA ASP A 26 7.33 -2.62 -7.94
C ASP A 26 6.44 -3.64 -8.66
N SER A 27 6.62 -4.93 -8.37
CA SER A 27 5.87 -5.99 -9.08
C SER A 27 4.37 -5.94 -8.79
N ILE A 28 3.97 -5.65 -7.54
CA ILE A 28 2.56 -5.65 -7.15
C ILE A 28 1.82 -4.41 -7.70
N THR A 29 2.51 -3.26 -7.81
CA THR A 29 1.92 -2.05 -8.39
C THR A 29 1.78 -2.16 -9.91
N LYS A 30 2.73 -2.79 -10.61
CA LYS A 30 2.59 -3.17 -12.03
C LYS A 30 1.39 -4.09 -12.26
N TRP A 31 1.25 -5.11 -11.40
CA TRP A 31 0.11 -6.01 -11.46
C TRP A 31 -1.22 -5.27 -11.26
N ALA A 32 -1.33 -4.41 -10.25
CA ALA A 32 -2.54 -3.62 -10.00
C ALA A 32 -2.89 -2.71 -11.18
N ALA A 33 -1.90 -2.03 -11.76
CA ALA A 33 -2.09 -1.20 -12.94
C ALA A 33 -2.56 -2.01 -14.16
N GLY A 34 -2.00 -3.20 -14.37
CA GLY A 34 -2.39 -4.12 -15.44
C GLY A 34 -3.85 -4.59 -15.36
N LEU A 35 -4.45 -4.56 -14.16
CA LEU A 35 -5.87 -4.85 -13.95
C LEU A 35 -6.78 -3.61 -14.11
N GLY A 36 -6.21 -2.44 -14.37
CA GLY A 36 -6.96 -1.19 -14.60
C GLY A 36 -7.22 -0.36 -13.36
N TYR A 37 -6.64 -0.71 -12.21
CA TYR A 37 -6.69 0.14 -11.01
C TYR A 37 -5.95 1.45 -11.22
N LYS A 38 -6.43 2.51 -10.56
CA LYS A 38 -5.82 3.85 -10.55
C LYS A 38 -5.19 4.19 -9.20
N GLY A 39 -5.58 3.47 -8.15
CA GLY A 39 -5.07 3.64 -6.81
C GLY A 39 -4.71 2.33 -6.13
N VAL A 40 -3.80 2.41 -5.17
CA VAL A 40 -3.49 1.32 -4.25
C VAL A 40 -3.52 1.82 -2.82
N GLN A 41 -4.19 1.07 -1.95
CA GLN A 41 -4.05 1.21 -0.50
C GLN A 41 -2.90 0.32 -0.03
N LEU A 42 -1.97 0.93 0.70
CA LEU A 42 -0.70 0.31 1.09
C LEU A 42 -0.77 -0.15 2.56
N PRO A 43 -0.65 -1.46 2.88
CA PRO A 43 -0.57 -1.91 4.27
C PRO A 43 0.72 -1.43 4.91
N SER A 44 0.60 -0.58 5.92
CA SER A 44 1.73 0.04 6.60
C SER A 44 2.57 -0.92 7.45
N TRP A 45 2.10 -2.15 7.67
CA TRP A 45 2.81 -3.17 8.46
C TRP A 45 3.64 -4.12 7.60
N ASP A 46 3.40 -4.17 6.29
CA ASP A 46 4.03 -5.15 5.43
C ASP A 46 5.39 -4.64 4.94
N ALA A 47 6.45 -5.13 5.58
CA ALA A 47 7.83 -4.75 5.26
C ALA A 47 8.26 -5.12 3.83
N ARG A 48 7.51 -6.00 3.13
CA ARG A 48 7.74 -6.29 1.70
C ARG A 48 7.38 -5.12 0.81
N LEU A 49 6.44 -4.27 1.27
CA LEU A 49 5.88 -3.17 0.49
C LEU A 49 6.32 -1.79 1.01
N ILE A 50 6.53 -1.65 2.33
CA ILE A 50 6.95 -0.38 2.93
C ILE A 50 7.79 -0.59 4.20
N ASP A 51 8.89 0.15 4.30
CA ASP A 51 9.58 0.38 5.57
C ASP A 51 8.97 1.61 6.26
N LEU A 52 8.05 1.37 7.20
CA LEU A 52 7.33 2.43 7.87
C LEU A 52 8.24 3.35 8.70
N LYS A 53 9.32 2.83 9.29
CA LYS A 53 10.26 3.63 10.09
C LYS A 53 11.06 4.56 9.19
N ARG A 54 11.49 4.07 8.04
CA ARG A 54 12.17 4.90 7.02
C ARG A 54 11.21 5.92 6.43
N ALA A 55 9.95 5.57 6.19
CA ALA A 55 8.91 6.51 5.74
C ALA A 55 8.70 7.66 6.74
N ALA A 56 8.72 7.37 8.03
CA ALA A 56 8.57 8.39 9.07
C ALA A 56 9.76 9.36 9.17
N SER A 57 10.97 8.96 8.72
CA SER A 57 12.20 9.73 8.92
C SER A 57 12.83 10.26 7.63
N SER A 58 12.36 9.84 6.47
CA SER A 58 12.95 10.18 5.17
C SER A 58 11.89 10.58 4.15
N LYS A 59 11.80 11.88 3.87
CA LYS A 59 10.97 12.40 2.77
C LYS A 59 11.37 11.80 1.42
N THR A 60 12.68 11.68 1.17
CA THR A 60 13.20 11.09 -0.07
C THR A 60 12.68 9.68 -0.29
N TYR A 61 12.67 8.83 0.75
CA TYR A 61 12.12 7.48 0.64
C TYR A 61 10.63 7.48 0.31
N CYS A 62 9.84 8.38 0.91
CA CYS A 62 8.43 8.53 0.56
C CYS A 62 8.24 8.97 -0.90
N ASP A 63 9.07 9.90 -1.39
CA ASP A 63 9.03 10.37 -2.77
C ASP A 63 9.43 9.25 -3.75
N GLU A 64 10.43 8.42 -3.42
CA GLU A 64 10.80 7.21 -4.17
C GLU A 64 9.66 6.17 -4.20
N LEU A 65 9.05 5.89 -3.05
CA LEU A 65 7.94 4.95 -2.92
C LEU A 65 6.74 5.36 -3.78
N VAL A 66 6.37 6.65 -3.71
CA VAL A 66 5.31 7.22 -4.56
C VAL A 66 5.73 7.21 -6.03
N GLY A 67 7.01 7.52 -6.32
CA GLY A 67 7.57 7.50 -7.67
C GLY A 67 7.39 6.14 -8.35
N VAL A 68 7.74 5.04 -7.67
CA VAL A 68 7.58 3.68 -8.20
C VAL A 68 6.11 3.36 -8.53
N ALA A 69 5.16 3.72 -7.67
CA ALA A 69 3.74 3.53 -7.96
C ALA A 69 3.30 4.30 -9.21
N ARG A 70 3.73 5.57 -9.33
CA ARG A 70 3.40 6.44 -10.47
C ARG A 70 3.99 5.93 -11.77
N ASP A 71 5.24 5.51 -11.75
CA ASP A 71 5.93 4.92 -12.91
C ASP A 71 5.21 3.65 -13.38
N ASN A 72 4.58 2.93 -12.45
CA ASN A 72 3.76 1.75 -12.74
C ASN A 72 2.31 2.08 -13.10
N GLY A 73 1.87 3.34 -13.00
CA GLY A 73 0.54 3.80 -13.44
C GLY A 73 -0.54 3.80 -12.36
N VAL A 74 -0.18 3.73 -11.07
CA VAL A 74 -1.10 3.83 -9.93
C VAL A 74 -0.65 4.90 -8.94
N GLU A 75 -1.59 5.45 -8.17
CA GLU A 75 -1.28 6.36 -7.05
C GLU A 75 -1.45 5.65 -5.71
N ILE A 76 -0.67 6.02 -4.70
CA ILE A 76 -0.96 5.63 -3.32
C ILE A 76 -2.15 6.47 -2.86
N THR A 77 -3.26 5.81 -2.49
CA THR A 77 -4.46 6.53 -2.01
C THR A 77 -4.42 6.79 -0.53
N GLU A 78 -3.95 5.80 0.24
CA GLU A 78 -3.94 5.83 1.70
C GLU A 78 -3.04 4.72 2.27
N LEU A 79 -2.70 4.85 3.56
CA LEU A 79 -2.04 3.81 4.34
C LEU A 79 -3.09 3.00 5.10
N GLY A 80 -3.13 1.69 4.85
CA GLY A 80 -3.88 0.76 5.67
C GLY A 80 -3.16 0.51 6.99
N THR A 81 -3.79 0.87 8.10
CA THR A 81 -3.23 0.72 9.46
C THR A 81 -4.00 -0.30 10.28
N HIS A 82 -4.75 -1.21 9.66
CA HIS A 82 -5.67 -2.10 10.39
C HIS A 82 -4.99 -2.93 11.49
N LEU A 83 -3.81 -3.50 11.25
CA LEU A 83 -3.08 -4.23 12.30
C LEU A 83 -2.50 -3.30 13.37
N GLN A 84 -1.92 -2.15 12.99
CA GLN A 84 -1.42 -1.19 13.97
C GLN A 84 -2.52 -0.54 14.81
N GLY A 85 -3.69 -0.29 14.21
CA GLY A 85 -4.87 0.26 14.85
C GLY A 85 -5.62 -0.77 15.70
N GLN A 86 -5.59 -2.05 15.31
CA GLN A 86 -6.15 -3.14 16.12
C GLN A 86 -5.40 -3.32 17.44
N LEU A 87 -4.10 -3.03 17.51
CA LEU A 87 -3.33 -3.10 18.76
C LEU A 87 -3.81 -2.11 19.84
N VAL A 88 -4.57 -1.06 19.46
CA VAL A 88 -5.18 -0.11 20.41
C VAL A 88 -6.55 -0.61 20.91
N ALA A 89 -7.12 -1.63 20.26
CA ALA A 89 -8.45 -2.18 20.54
C ALA A 89 -8.43 -3.66 20.94
N VAL A 90 -7.27 -4.25 21.26
CA VAL A 90 -7.20 -5.63 21.76
C VAL A 90 -7.61 -5.69 23.22
N HIS A 91 -8.65 -6.48 23.46
CA HIS A 91 -8.99 -7.01 24.78
C HIS A 91 -7.83 -7.92 25.24
N PRO A 92 -7.45 -7.93 26.54
CA PRO A 92 -6.34 -8.73 27.10
C PRO A 92 -6.40 -10.26 26.89
N ALA A 93 -7.40 -10.77 26.17
CA ALA A 93 -7.56 -12.18 25.85
C ALA A 93 -6.97 -12.56 24.48
N TYR A 94 -6.50 -11.58 23.71
CA TYR A 94 -5.93 -11.77 22.37
C TYR A 94 -4.47 -11.28 22.27
N ASP A 95 -3.85 -10.99 23.42
CA ASP A 95 -2.40 -10.79 23.59
C ASP A 95 -1.69 -12.14 23.75
#